data_AF-A0A2I0N4W9-F1
#
_entry.id   AF-A0A2I0N4W9-F1
#
_cell.length_a   1.000
_cell.length_b   1.000
_cell.length_c   1.000
_cell.angle_alpha   90.00
_cell.angle_beta   90.00
_cell.angle_gamma   90.00
#
_symmetry.space_group_name_H-M   'P 1'
#
loop_
_entity.id
_entity.type
_entity.pdbx_description
1 polymer ?
#
loop_
_entity_poly.entity_id
_entity_poly.type
_entity_poly.pdbx_seq_one_letter_code
_entity_poly.pdbx_strand_id
1 'polypeptide(L)'
;MNDPKIRNLQSTIRINAKNLVCHELIGLMFKIKESKDKKLNALEGRIADETMKTFVVESGGKEMRIPKDRCVWEFALPDGTKAAVEGSLLVCRPEDRTKKLGR
;
A
#
# COMPACT_ATOMS: atom_id res chain seq x y z
N MET A 1 28.50 23.66 -20.49
CA MET A 1 28.43 22.19 -20.54
C MET A 1 27.69 21.70 -19.30
N ASN A 2 26.36 21.81 -19.31
CA ASN A 2 25.52 21.17 -18.29
C ASN A 2 24.69 20.16 -19.08
N ASP A 3 25.14 18.91 -19.10
CA ASP A 3 24.40 17.83 -19.74
C ASP A 3 23.07 17.63 -19.00
N PRO A 4 21.91 17.85 -19.63
CA PRO A 4 20.60 17.68 -19.00
C PRO A 4 20.29 16.23 -18.61
N LYS A 5 21.15 15.25 -18.95
CA LYS A 5 20.93 13.82 -18.68
C LYS A 5 21.13 13.42 -17.22
N ILE A 6 21.60 14.31 -16.35
CA ILE A 6 21.68 14.07 -14.90
C ILE A 6 20.53 14.79 -14.18
N ARG A 7 19.30 14.52 -14.62
CA ARG A 7 18.11 14.81 -13.83
C ARG A 7 17.12 13.68 -14.11
N ASN A 8 16.89 12.86 -13.07
CA ASN A 8 15.75 11.96 -12.94
C ASN A 8 15.85 10.56 -13.58
N LEU A 9 16.82 9.76 -13.12
CA LEU A 9 16.76 8.29 -13.23
C LEU A 9 16.00 7.66 -12.03
N GLN A 10 14.91 8.30 -11.59
CA GLN A 10 13.99 7.83 -10.53
C GLN A 10 12.53 7.80 -11.01
N SER A 11 12.26 8.13 -12.27
CA SER A 11 10.90 8.18 -12.82
C SER A 11 10.69 7.09 -13.86
N THR A 12 9.82 6.10 -13.57
CA THR A 12 8.63 5.76 -14.39
C THR A 12 7.89 4.47 -14.03
N ILE A 13 8.26 3.69 -12.99
CA ILE A 13 7.37 2.58 -12.58
C ILE A 13 6.22 3.18 -11.75
N ARG A 14 5.10 3.46 -12.42
CA ARG A 14 3.85 3.86 -11.77
C ARG A 14 3.27 2.65 -11.03
N ILE A 15 2.77 2.89 -9.82
CA ILE A 15 1.99 1.88 -9.10
C ILE A 15 0.74 1.53 -9.92
N ASN A 16 0.47 0.24 -10.05
CA ASN A 16 -0.68 -0.35 -10.70
C ASN A 16 -1.04 -1.67 -9.97
N ALA A 17 -2.16 -2.29 -10.32
CA ALA A 17 -2.61 -3.51 -9.66
C ALA A 17 -1.59 -4.66 -9.69
N LYS A 18 -0.73 -4.75 -10.71
CA LYS A 18 0.24 -5.85 -10.88
C LYS A 18 1.48 -5.69 -9.98
N ASN A 19 1.89 -4.45 -9.72
CA ASN A 19 3.10 -4.17 -8.93
C ASN A 19 2.82 -3.59 -7.54
N LEU A 20 1.54 -3.40 -7.17
CA LEU A 20 1.13 -2.79 -5.90
C LEU A 20 1.83 -3.42 -4.68
N VAL A 21 1.92 -4.76 -4.63
CA VAL A 21 2.55 -5.48 -3.52
C VAL A 21 4.04 -5.18 -3.34
N CYS A 22 4.68 -4.62 -4.38
CA CYS A 22 6.09 -4.27 -4.40
C CYS A 22 6.35 -2.76 -4.25
N HIS A 23 5.29 -1.95 -4.17
CA HIS A 23 5.36 -0.49 -4.16
C HIS A 23 5.14 0.12 -2.76
N GLU A 24 5.42 1.43 -2.69
CA GLU A 24 5.04 2.27 -1.56
C GLU A 24 3.51 2.34 -1.45
N LEU A 25 2.99 2.14 -0.24
CA LEU A 25 1.56 2.17 0.06
C LEU A 25 1.20 3.30 1.04
N ILE A 26 2.18 3.90 1.71
CA ILE A 26 1.96 5.08 2.55
C ILE A 26 1.37 6.19 1.69
N GLY A 27 0.33 6.81 2.23
CA GLY A 27 -0.40 7.89 1.59
C GLY A 27 -1.54 7.45 0.66
N LEU A 28 -1.65 6.17 0.29
CA LEU A 28 -2.78 5.68 -0.49
C LEU A 28 -4.07 5.65 0.33
N MET A 29 -5.19 5.91 -0.34
CA MET A 29 -6.50 5.66 0.23
C MET A 29 -6.80 4.16 0.19
N PHE A 30 -7.41 3.64 1.24
CA PHE A 30 -7.78 2.24 1.33
C PHE A 30 -9.24 2.07 1.77
N LYS A 31 -9.77 0.87 1.52
CA LYS A 31 -10.97 0.32 2.13
C LYS A 31 -10.76 -1.15 2.47
N ILE A 32 -11.20 -1.59 3.65
CA ILE A 32 -11.22 -3.00 4.00
C ILE A 32 -12.45 -3.66 3.38
N LYS A 33 -12.24 -4.54 2.40
CA LYS A 33 -13.31 -5.31 1.76
C LYS A 33 -13.81 -6.43 2.67
N GLU A 34 -12.88 -7.12 3.32
CA GLU A 34 -13.16 -8.23 4.21
C GLU A 34 -12.09 -8.31 5.29
N SER A 35 -12.47 -8.73 6.49
CA SER A 35 -11.57 -8.93 7.62
C SER A 35 -12.07 -10.06 8.52
N LYS A 36 -11.12 -10.78 9.14
CA LYS A 36 -11.41 -11.76 10.20
C LYS A 36 -12.08 -11.11 11.41
N ASP A 37 -11.73 -9.86 11.72
CA ASP A 37 -12.50 -9.04 12.65
C ASP A 37 -13.54 -8.23 11.85
N LYS A 38 -14.81 -8.64 11.95
CA LYS A 38 -15.92 -8.04 11.21
C LYS A 38 -16.14 -6.56 11.50
N LYS A 39 -15.64 -6.04 12.63
CA LYS A 39 -15.72 -4.61 12.96
C LYS A 39 -14.87 -3.74 12.05
N LEU A 40 -13.87 -4.32 11.41
CA LEU A 40 -12.99 -3.63 10.46
C LEU A 40 -13.56 -3.60 9.04
N ASN A 41 -14.61 -4.37 8.75
CA ASN A 41 -15.21 -4.39 7.42
C ASN A 41 -15.73 -2.99 7.05
N ALA A 42 -15.49 -2.60 5.80
CA ALA A 42 -15.82 -1.29 5.25
C ALA A 42 -15.11 -0.09 5.92
N LEU A 43 -14.16 -0.30 6.83
CA LEU A 43 -13.27 0.76 7.30
C LEU A 43 -12.49 1.32 6.10
N GLU A 44 -12.44 2.64 6.00
CA GLU A 44 -11.78 3.35 4.92
C GLU A 44 -11.01 4.54 5.46
N GLY A 45 -10.00 4.97 4.72
CA GLY A 45 -9.12 6.03 5.18
C GLY A 45 -7.83 6.07 4.38
N ARG A 46 -6.76 6.53 5.02
CA ARG A 46 -5.43 6.66 4.43
C ARG A 46 -4.39 5.85 5.19
N ILE A 47 -3.43 5.27 4.48
CA ILE A 47 -2.25 4.66 5.11
C ILE A 47 -1.34 5.79 5.60
N ALA A 48 -1.12 5.88 6.90
CA ALA A 48 -0.25 6.87 7.52
C ALA A 48 1.18 6.35 7.67
N ASP A 49 1.34 5.08 8.06
CA ASP A 49 2.64 4.42 8.23
C ASP A 49 2.53 2.90 8.06
N GLU A 50 3.66 2.21 7.94
CA GLU A 50 3.74 0.78 7.71
C GLU A 50 4.88 0.11 8.48
N THR A 51 4.58 -1.01 9.13
CA THR A 51 5.60 -1.93 9.66
C THR A 51 5.55 -3.27 8.93
N MET A 52 6.46 -4.19 9.27
CA MET A 52 6.46 -5.55 8.71
C MET A 52 5.09 -6.23 8.70
N LYS A 53 4.30 -6.11 9.78
CA LYS A 53 3.04 -6.86 9.97
C LYS A 53 1.79 -6.00 10.02
N THR A 54 1.93 -4.68 10.18
CA THR A 54 0.78 -3.80 10.41
C THR A 54 0.83 -2.58 9.50
N PHE A 55 -0.35 -2.04 9.21
CA PHE A 55 -0.51 -0.66 8.78
C PHE A 55 -0.93 0.20 9.95
N VAL A 56 -0.44 1.43 9.98
CA VAL A 56 -1.02 2.52 10.74
C VAL A 56 -1.91 3.28 9.76
N VAL A 57 -3.17 3.46 10.11
CA VAL A 57 -4.17 4.07 9.23
C VAL A 57 -4.85 5.23 9.93
N GLU A 58 -5.16 6.25 9.15
CA GLU A 58 -5.98 7.38 9.57
C GLU A 58 -7.39 7.22 9.00
N SER A 59 -8.39 7.19 9.87
CA SER A 59 -9.81 7.07 9.51
C SER A 59 -10.65 7.95 10.43
N GLY A 60 -11.45 8.84 9.86
CA GLY A 60 -12.34 9.73 10.63
C GLY A 60 -11.60 10.60 11.65
N GLY A 61 -10.38 11.03 11.35
CA GLY A 61 -9.54 11.84 12.23
C GLY A 61 -8.89 11.07 13.39
N LYS A 62 -8.92 9.73 13.36
CA LYS A 62 -8.25 8.87 14.34
C LYS A 62 -7.21 7.99 13.68
N GLU A 63 -6.08 7.82 14.35
CA GLU A 63 -5.05 6.87 13.96
C GLU A 63 -5.26 5.53 14.64
N MET A 64 -5.14 4.43 13.89
CA MET A 64 -5.24 3.08 14.43
C MET A 64 -4.31 2.11 13.71
N ARG A 65 -3.89 1.06 14.42
CA ARG A 65 -2.98 0.04 13.88
C ARG A 65 -3.74 -1.24 13.53
N ILE A 66 -3.58 -1.71 12.30
CA ILE A 66 -4.33 -2.86 11.77
C ILE A 66 -3.34 -3.93 11.25
N PRO A 67 -3.50 -5.19 11.67
CA PRO A 67 -2.74 -6.31 11.10
C PRO A 67 -3.04 -6.51 9.62
N LYS A 68 -2.00 -6.65 8.81
CA LYS A 68 -2.15 -6.84 7.36
C LYS A 68 -2.84 -8.16 7.03
N ASP A 69 -2.35 -9.26 7.60
CA ASP A 69 -2.74 -10.66 7.32
C ASP A 69 -4.18 -11.04 7.72
N ARG A 70 -4.92 -10.11 8.32
CA ARG A 70 -6.32 -10.33 8.72
C ARG A 70 -7.34 -9.68 7.79
N CYS A 71 -6.90 -8.90 6.80
CA CYS A 71 -7.80 -8.13 5.95
C CYS A 71 -7.49 -8.30 4.45
N VAL A 72 -8.53 -8.15 3.64
CA VAL A 72 -8.43 -7.87 2.20
C VAL A 72 -8.53 -6.37 2.02
N TRP A 73 -7.44 -5.78 1.53
CA TRP A 73 -7.28 -4.34 1.37
C TRP A 73 -7.58 -3.93 -0.06
N GLU A 74 -8.49 -2.99 -0.26
CA GLU A 74 -8.70 -2.33 -1.54
C GLU A 74 -8.02 -0.96 -1.51
N PHE A 75 -7.01 -0.75 -2.36
CA PHE A 75 -6.30 0.54 -2.48
C PHE A 75 -6.80 1.32 -3.69
N ALA A 76 -6.99 2.62 -3.52
CA ALA A 76 -7.20 3.54 -4.64
C ALA A 76 -5.84 3.95 -5.24
N LEU A 77 -5.69 3.74 -6.54
CA LEU A 77 -4.45 4.01 -7.25
C LEU A 77 -4.47 5.42 -7.89
N PRO A 78 -3.30 6.00 -8.20
CA PRO A 78 -3.22 7.34 -8.79
C PRO A 78 -3.91 7.49 -10.15
N ASP A 79 -4.14 6.40 -10.87
CA ASP A 79 -4.88 6.38 -12.14
C ASP A 79 -6.41 6.32 -11.96
N GLY A 80 -6.91 6.35 -10.72
CA GLY A 80 -8.32 6.27 -10.38
C GLY A 80 -8.87 4.84 -10.28
N THR A 81 -8.07 3.83 -10.62
CA THR A 81 -8.46 2.43 -10.46
C THR A 81 -8.35 1.99 -9.00
N LYS A 82 -8.94 0.82 -8.70
CA LYS A 82 -8.85 0.21 -7.38
C LYS A 82 -8.27 -1.20 -7.50
N ALA A 83 -7.39 -1.56 -6.58
CA ALA A 83 -6.77 -2.88 -6.53
C ALA A 83 -6.99 -3.53 -5.17
N ALA A 84 -7.57 -4.73 -5.18
CA ALA A 84 -7.76 -5.54 -3.98
C ALA A 84 -6.57 -6.50 -3.79
N VAL A 85 -6.06 -6.58 -2.57
CA VAL A 85 -4.93 -7.43 -2.20
C VAL A 85 -5.18 -8.09 -0.86
N GLU A 86 -4.93 -9.39 -0.78
CA GLU A 86 -4.86 -10.09 0.49
C GLU A 86 -3.70 -9.56 1.31
N GLY A 87 -3.96 -9.09 2.52
CA GLY A 87 -2.91 -8.47 3.32
C GLY A 87 -1.83 -9.46 3.79
N SER A 88 -2.05 -10.78 3.67
CA SER A 88 -1.01 -11.81 3.81
C SER A 88 0.16 -11.57 2.84
N LEU A 89 -0.12 -11.11 1.62
CA LEU A 89 0.88 -10.78 0.60
C LEU A 89 1.66 -9.50 0.95
N LEU A 90 1.13 -8.66 1.84
CA LEU A 90 1.74 -7.41 2.28
C LEU A 90 2.60 -7.58 3.54
N VAL A 91 2.65 -8.79 4.13
CA VAL A 91 3.50 -9.10 5.30
C VAL A 91 4.96 -9.15 4.88
N CYS A 92 5.58 -7.99 4.93
CA CYS A 92 6.99 -7.68 4.69
C CYS A 92 7.20 -6.21 5.06
N ARG A 93 8.44 -5.80 5.29
CA ARG A 93 8.76 -4.39 5.49
C ARG A 93 8.68 -3.63 4.16
N PRO A 94 8.37 -2.32 4.16
CA PRO A 94 8.34 -1.50 2.94
C PRO A 94 9.61 -1.66 2.09
N GLU A 95 10.79 -1.62 2.73
CA GLU A 95 12.09 -1.72 2.07
C GLU A 95 12.38 -3.11 1.46
N ASP A 96 11.75 -4.15 1.98
CA ASP A 96 11.94 -5.53 1.50
C ASP A 96 11.01 -5.90 0.33
N ARG A 97 10.01 -5.08 0.04
CA ARG A 97 9.00 -5.35 -1.00
C ARG A 97 9.57 -5.42 -2.40
N THR A 98 10.55 -4.57 -2.72
CA THR A 98 11.19 -4.52 -4.04
C THR A 98 11.84 -5.85 -4.43
N LYS A 99 12.24 -6.67 -3.45
CA LYS A 99 12.80 -8.01 -3.66
C LYS A 99 11.77 -9.03 -4.19
N LYS A 100 10.47 -8.76 -4.05
CA LYS A 100 9.40 -9.62 -4.59
C LYS A 100 9.21 -9.48 -6.09
N LEU A 101 9.77 -8.44 -6.73
CA LEU A 101 9.70 -8.23 -8.17
C LEU A 101 10.56 -9.22 -8.98
N GLY A 102 11.47 -9.96 -8.32
CA GLY A 102 12.41 -10.88 -8.95
C GLY A 102 12.11 -12.35 -8.65
N ARG A 103 11.13 -12.93 -9.35
CA ARG A 103 11.00 -14.36 -9.64
C ARG A 103 10.27 -14.57 -10.95
#